data_AF-A0A396KXN6-F1
#
_entry.id   AF-A0A396KXN6-F1
#
_cell.length_a   1.000
_cell.length_b   1.000
_cell.length_c   1.000
_cell.angle_alpha   90.00
_cell.angle_beta   90.00
_cell.angle_gamma   90.00
#
_symmetry.space_group_name_H-M   'P 1'
#
loop_
_entity.id
_entity.type
_entity.pdbx_description
1 polymer ?
#
loop_
_entity_poly.entity_id
_entity_poly.type
_entity_poly.pdbx_seq_one_letter_code
_entity_poly.pdbx_strand_id
1 'polypeptide(L)' 'MEDKKYYVENSHGVKIDMDIAMSLMDDELREYVAYQLSLSSDQEFFDVYAEEHKKRFGEEWELTKKSPCY' A
#
# COMPACT_ATOMS: atom_id res chain seq x y z
N MET A 1 20.62 13.72 3.05
CA MET A 1 19.63 13.59 1.96
C MET A 1 18.32 14.02 2.57
N GLU A 2 17.56 14.93 1.94
CA GLU A 2 16.16 15.10 2.34
C GLU A 2 15.44 13.79 2.06
N ASP A 3 14.83 13.20 3.09
CA ASP A 3 13.86 12.12 2.92
C ASP A 3 12.68 12.71 2.14
N LYS A 4 12.73 12.51 0.83
CA LYS A 4 11.70 13.03 -0.07
C LYS A 4 10.47 12.17 0.16
N LYS A 5 9.49 12.69 0.90
CA LYS A 5 8.23 11.99 1.17
C LYS A 5 7.44 11.82 -0.13
N TYR A 6 7.10 10.58 -0.46
CA TYR A 6 6.22 10.22 -1.58
C TYR A 6 4.89 9.77 -1.00
N TYR A 7 3.80 10.24 -1.59
CA TYR A 7 2.45 9.95 -1.12
C TYR A 7 1.66 9.23 -2.21
N VAL A 8 0.86 8.27 -1.77
CA VAL A 8 -0.23 7.66 -2.54
C VAL A 8 -1.56 8.09 -1.93
N GLU A 9 -2.64 7.98 -2.69
CA GLU A 9 -3.98 8.37 -2.26
C GLU A 9 -4.89 7.13 -2.24
N ASN A 10 -5.59 6.89 -1.14
CA ASN A 10 -6.59 5.83 -1.11
C ASN A 10 -7.90 6.29 -1.78
N SER A 11 -8.86 5.38 -1.98
CA SER A 11 -10.14 5.69 -2.63
C SER A 11 -11.00 6.76 -1.92
N HIS A 12 -10.65 7.13 -0.68
CA HIS A 12 -11.31 8.18 0.10
C HIS A 12 -10.59 9.54 0.06
N GLY A 13 -9.53 9.68 -0.74
CA GLY A 13 -8.77 10.91 -0.83
C GLY A 13 -7.74 11.11 0.28
N VAL A 14 -7.46 10.07 1.08
CA VAL A 14 -6.51 10.15 2.19
C VAL A 14 -5.10 9.93 1.63
N LYS A 15 -4.21 10.90 1.88
CA LYS A 15 -2.79 10.77 1.53
C LYS A 15 -2.06 9.88 2.52
N ILE A 16 -1.40 8.85 2.01
CA ILE A 16 -0.64 7.87 2.77
C ILE A 16 0.84 8.04 2.42
N ASP A 17 1.69 8.17 3.43
CA ASP A 17 3.14 8.17 3.27
C ASP A 17 3.58 6.77 2.84
N MET A 18 4.24 6.65 1.68
CA MET A 18 4.55 5.35 1.10
C MET A 18 5.55 4.54 1.96
N ASP A 19 6.44 5.21 2.69
CA ASP A 19 7.37 4.53 3.60
C ASP A 19 6.62 3.88 4.76
N ILE A 20 5.59 4.57 5.28
CA ILE A 20 4.70 4.02 6.30
C ILE A 20 3.90 2.87 5.72
N ALA A 21 3.34 3.04 4.52
CA ALA A 21 2.59 1.98 3.83
C ALA A 21 3.42 0.70 3.73
N MET A 22 4.64 0.78 3.21
CA MET A 22 5.56 -0.36 3.08
C MET A 22 5.93 -1.00 4.42
N SER A 23 6.04 -0.21 5.49
CA SER A 23 6.33 -0.71 6.85
C SER A 23 5.17 -1.49 7.48
N LEU A 24 3.94 -1.25 7.03
CA LEU A 24 2.71 -1.90 7.51
C LEU A 24 2.23 -3.05 6.63
N MET A 25 2.98 -3.37 5.56
CA MET A 25 2.69 -4.49 4.69
C MET A 25 3.21 -5.80 5.30
N ASP A 26 2.43 -6.87 5.13
CA ASP A 26 2.93 -8.24 5.20
C ASP A 26 4.06 -8.46 4.18
N ASP A 27 5.22 -8.93 4.65
CA ASP A 27 6.45 -9.04 3.86
C ASP A 27 6.30 -10.01 2.67
N GLU A 28 5.69 -11.18 2.88
CA GLU A 28 5.50 -12.18 1.82
C GLU A 28 4.57 -11.66 0.72
N LEU A 29 3.47 -11.03 1.12
CA LEU A 29 2.54 -10.44 0.17
C LEU A 29 3.17 -9.26 -0.60
N ARG A 30 3.97 -8.43 0.08
CA ARG A 30 4.69 -7.32 -0.54
C ARG A 30 5.65 -7.82 -1.61
N GLU A 31 6.43 -8.85 -1.31
CA GLU A 31 7.35 -9.46 -2.26
C GLU A 31 6.61 -10.11 -3.45
N TYR A 32 5.50 -10.80 -3.19
CA TYR A 32 4.65 -11.37 -4.23
C TYR A 32 4.14 -10.29 -5.20
N VAL A 33 3.57 -9.21 -4.67
CA VAL A 33 3.04 -8.09 -5.46
C VAL A 33 4.18 -7.40 -6.23
N ALA A 34 5.32 -7.16 -5.58
CA ALA A 34 6.50 -6.57 -6.23
C ALA A 34 7.01 -7.42 -7.39
N TYR A 35 7.05 -8.74 -7.22
CA TYR A 35 7.43 -9.66 -8.29
C TYR A 35 6.46 -9.63 -9.47
N GLN A 36 5.15 -9.49 -9.21
CA GLN A 36 4.15 -9.41 -10.27
C GLN A 36 4.17 -8.09 -11.03
N LEU A 37 4.36 -6.97 -10.33
CA LEU A 37 4.14 -5.64 -10.89
C LEU A 37 5.39 -4.96 -11.44
N SER A 38 6.61 -5.44 -11.15
CA SER A 38 7.85 -4.86 -11.71
C SER A 38 7.87 -3.32 -11.60
N LEU A 39 8.39 -2.60 -12.61
CA LEU A 39 8.47 -1.12 -12.75
C LEU A 39 7.10 -0.41 -12.84
N SER A 40 6.18 -0.73 -11.93
CA SER A 40 4.90 -0.05 -11.73
C SER A 40 5.07 1.24 -10.93
N SER A 41 4.04 2.08 -10.94
CA SER A 41 4.01 3.28 -10.08
C SER A 41 3.70 2.92 -8.63
N ASP A 42 4.11 3.75 -7.66
CA ASP A 42 3.80 3.54 -6.24
C ASP A 42 2.28 3.45 -5.98
N GLN A 43 1.47 4.23 -6.70
CA GLN A 43 0.02 4.19 -6.60
C GLN A 43 -0.54 2.84 -7.07
N GLU A 44 -0.08 2.35 -8.22
CA GLU A 44 -0.49 1.06 -8.75
C GLU A 44 -0.05 -0.08 -7.82
N PHE A 45 1.16 0.00 -7.27
CA PHE A 45 1.64 -0.95 -6.28
C PHE A 45 0.75 -0.96 -5.03
N PHE A 46 0.42 0.21 -4.48
CA PHE A 46 -0.45 0.36 -3.32
C PHE A 46 -1.85 -0.24 -3.57
N ASP A 47 -2.46 0.08 -4.72
CA ASP A 47 -3.80 -0.39 -5.07
C ASP A 47 -3.86 -1.91 -5.24
N VAL A 48 -2.87 -2.49 -5.95
CA VAL A 48 -2.82 -3.95 -6.13
C VAL A 48 -2.50 -4.65 -4.81
N TYR A 49 -1.60 -4.11 -3.99
CA TYR A 49 -1.35 -4.68 -2.67
C TYR A 49 -2.62 -4.73 -1.83
N ALA A 50 -3.42 -3.66 -1.82
CA ALA A 50 -4.67 -3.61 -1.07
C ALA A 50 -5.67 -4.70 -1.52
N GLU A 51 -5.80 -4.91 -2.83
CA GLU A 51 -6.67 -5.96 -3.38
C GLU A 51 -6.16 -7.36 -3.02
N GLU A 52 -4.86 -7.62 -3.12
CA GLU A 52 -4.27 -8.90 -2.73
C GLU A 52 -4.33 -9.15 -1.23
N HIS A 53 -4.19 -8.10 -0.40
CA HIS A 53 -4.36 -8.18 1.05
C HIS A 53 -5.77 -8.66 1.39
N LYS A 54 -6.78 -8.04 0.78
CA LYS A 54 -8.19 -8.42 0.98
C LYS A 54 -8.48 -9.85 0.55
N LYS A 55 -7.88 -10.33 -0.54
CA LYS A 55 -8.02 -11.73 -0.98
C LYS A 55 -7.35 -12.70 -0.02
N ARG A 56 -6.16 -12.37 0.49
CA ARG A 56 -5.34 -13.26 1.35
C ARG A 56 -5.88 -13.34 2.77
N PHE A 57 -6.27 -12.22 3.37
CA PHE A 57 -6.65 -12.12 4.78
C PHE A 57 -8.17 -12.04 4.99
N GLY A 58 -8.95 -11.80 3.92
CA GLY A 58 -10.40 -11.67 4.00
C GLY A 58 -10.87 -10.36 4.65
N GLU A 59 -9.96 -9.41 4.86
CA GLU A 59 -10.25 -8.12 5.46
C GLU A 59 -9.67 -6.96 4.66
N GLU A 60 -10.26 -5.78 4.82
CA GLU A 60 -9.73 -4.57 4.21
C GLU A 60 -8.46 -4.13 4.94
N TRP A 61 -7.40 -3.83 4.18
CA TRP A 61 -6.16 -3.29 4.73
C TRP A 61 -6.40 -1.93 5.38
N GLU A 62 -5.83 -1.69 6.57
CA GLU A 62 -6.14 -0.50 7.39
C GLU A 62 -5.97 0.82 6.63
N LEU A 63 -4.96 0.93 5.76
CA LEU A 63 -4.65 2.16 5.03
C LEU A 63 -5.66 2.51 3.91
N THR A 64 -6.51 1.57 3.49
CA THR A 64 -7.56 1.87 2.49
C THR A 64 -8.85 2.39 3.10
N LYS A 65 -9.00 2.32 4.42
CA LYS A 65 -10.20 2.79 5.13
C LYS A 65 -10.33 4.30 5.05
N LYS A 66 -11.54 4.81 5.24
CA LYS A 66 -11.85 6.25 5.25
C LYS A 66 -11.12 7.05 6.33
N SER A 67 -10.75 6.38 7.42
CA SER A 67 -10.04 6.99 8.55
C SER A 67 -9.01 6.00 9.08
N PRO A 68 -7.87 5.84 8.36
CA PRO A 68 -6.85 4.86 8.70
C PRO A 68 -6.14 5.24 10.01
N CYS A 69 -5.69 4.25 10.78
CA CYS A 69 -4.96 4.46 12.03
C CYS A 69 -3.60 3.74 12.01
N TYR A 70 -2.51 4.47 12.30
CA TYR A 70 -1.14 3.95 12.38
C TYR A 70 -0.20 4.86 13.19
#